data_AF-A0A975DNF4-F1
#
_entry.id   AF-A0A975DNF4-F1
#
_cell.length_a   1.000
_cell.length_b   1.000
_cell.length_c   1.000
_cell.angle_alpha   90.00
_cell.angle_beta   90.00
_cell.angle_gamma   90.00
#
_symmetry.space_group_name_H-M   'P 1'
#
loop_
_entity.id
_entity.type
_entity.pdbx_description
1 polymer ?
#
loop_
_entity_poly.entity_id
_entity_poly.type
_entity_poly.pdbx_seq_one_letter_code
_entity_poly.pdbx_strand_id
1 'polypeptide(L)'
;MNWILPERIDNHFPGHRAVVAVFAAITLMTLGRSFFHILAPDGGAQSVAHIPLTTFSPVQAGQAVIFVFALWGLSQLMMGFVYVVALARYRALIPLLLILMFLEYCGRYLIGHFRPLDLTGTPPGKILDHVMIPLSLVLLYFSRPAFGRR
;
A
#
# COMPACT_ATOMS: atom_id res chain seq x y z
N MET A 1 18.47 3.83 -15.62
CA MET A 1 17.36 3.61 -14.65
C MET A 1 17.84 2.99 -13.32
N ASN A 2 19.15 2.82 -13.14
CA ASN A 2 19.78 2.03 -12.07
C ASN A 2 19.74 2.68 -10.68
N TRP A 3 19.07 3.83 -10.52
CA TRP A 3 18.90 4.51 -9.24
C TRP A 3 17.46 4.39 -8.71
N ILE A 4 16.50 4.01 -9.57
CA ILE A 4 15.13 3.68 -9.17
C ILE A 4 15.04 2.19 -8.82
N LEU A 5 15.58 1.35 -9.71
CA LEU A 5 15.82 -0.07 -9.48
C LEU A 5 17.34 -0.27 -9.43
N PRO A 6 17.95 -0.33 -8.24
CA PRO A 6 19.40 -0.48 -8.13
C PRO A 6 19.90 -1.78 -8.75
N GLU A 7 20.99 -1.70 -9.51
CA GLU A 7 21.64 -2.87 -10.12
C GLU A 7 22.18 -3.86 -9.08
N ARG A 8 22.48 -3.40 -7.85
CA ARG A 8 22.84 -4.27 -6.72
C ARG A 8 21.83 -4.18 -5.59
N ILE A 9 20.71 -4.83 -5.86
CA ILE A 9 19.98 -5.70 -4.93
C ILE A 9 19.90 -6.99 -5.75
N ASP A 10 20.81 -7.93 -5.52
CA ASP A 10 21.01 -9.05 -6.42
C ASP A 10 19.76 -9.93 -6.44
N ASN A 11 19.25 -10.22 -7.64
CA ASN A 11 18.09 -11.10 -7.83
C ASN A 11 18.44 -12.58 -7.55
N HIS A 12 19.52 -12.82 -6.81
CA HIS A 12 19.98 -14.13 -6.42
C HIS A 12 19.20 -14.57 -5.20
N PHE A 13 18.22 -15.44 -5.42
CA PHE A 13 17.56 -16.14 -4.32
C PHE A 13 18.42 -17.34 -3.90
N PRO A 14 19.00 -17.34 -2.68
CA PRO A 14 19.91 -18.41 -2.25
C PRO A 14 19.20 -19.73 -1.94
N GLY A 15 17.86 -19.76 -1.92
CA GLY A 15 17.06 -20.95 -1.61
C GLY A 15 16.57 -21.72 -2.83
N HIS A 16 15.73 -22.73 -2.59
CA HIS A 16 15.19 -23.58 -3.64
C HIS A 16 14.23 -22.84 -4.58
N ARG A 17 14.36 -23.02 -5.91
CA ARG A 17 13.56 -22.31 -6.93
C ARG A 17 12.05 -22.48 -6.79
N ALA A 18 11.59 -23.58 -6.21
CA ALA A 18 10.17 -23.79 -5.91
C ALA A 18 9.60 -22.69 -4.98
N VAL A 19 10.40 -22.15 -4.06
CA VAL A 19 9.96 -21.05 -3.18
C VAL A 19 9.61 -19.82 -4.01
N VAL A 20 10.44 -19.48 -5.00
CA VAL A 20 10.17 -18.36 -5.92
C VAL A 20 8.90 -18.61 -6.72
N ALA A 21 8.70 -19.83 -7.23
CA ALA A 21 7.49 -20.18 -7.98
C ALA A 21 6.22 -20.07 -7.13
N VAL A 22 6.24 -20.62 -5.91
CA VAL A 22 5.11 -20.52 -4.97
C VAL A 22 4.87 -19.07 -4.56
N PHE A 23 5.93 -18.31 -4.27
CA PHE A 23 5.83 -16.89 -3.92
C PHE A 23 5.28 -16.04 -5.07
N ALA A 24 5.62 -16.37 -6.31
CA ALA A 24 5.02 -15.74 -7.49
C ALA A 24 3.50 -16.03 -7.58
N ALA A 25 3.07 -17.26 -7.32
CA ALA A 25 1.63 -17.59 -7.26
C ALA A 25 0.91 -16.83 -6.14
N ILE A 26 1.52 -16.75 -4.94
CA ILE A 26 1.00 -15.96 -3.81
C ILE A 26 0.90 -14.48 -4.20
N THR A 27 1.88 -13.95 -4.91
CA THR A 27 1.90 -12.57 -5.40
C THR A 27 0.75 -12.31 -6.37
N LEU A 28 0.55 -13.19 -7.36
CA LEU A 28 -0.57 -13.08 -8.30
C LEU A 28 -1.93 -13.12 -7.60
N MET A 29 -2.10 -14.04 -6.63
CA MET A 29 -3.30 -14.11 -5.82
C MET A 29 -3.52 -12.82 -5.00
N THR A 30 -2.45 -12.28 -4.41
CA THR A 30 -2.48 -11.04 -3.61
C THR A 30 -2.88 -9.84 -4.47
N LEU A 31 -2.32 -9.71 -5.67
CA LEU A 31 -2.69 -8.66 -6.63
C LEU A 31 -4.15 -8.82 -7.06
N GLY A 32 -4.57 -10.04 -7.44
CA GLY A 32 -5.93 -10.33 -7.87
C GLY A 32 -6.97 -9.96 -6.81
N ARG A 33 -6.78 -10.39 -5.56
CA ARG A 33 -7.70 -10.01 -4.47
C ARG A 33 -7.67 -8.52 -4.15
N SER A 34 -6.52 -7.85 -4.30
CA SER A 34 -6.41 -6.40 -4.06
C SER A 34 -7.23 -5.62 -5.08
N PHE A 35 -7.13 -5.99 -6.37
CA PHE A 35 -8.01 -5.42 -7.40
C PHE A 35 -9.48 -5.73 -7.13
N PHE A 36 -9.81 -6.94 -6.69
CA PHE A 36 -11.17 -7.30 -6.33
C PHE A 36 -11.72 -6.42 -5.20
N HIS A 37 -10.94 -6.19 -4.13
CA HIS A 37 -11.33 -5.30 -3.03
C HIS A 37 -11.59 -3.86 -3.49
N ILE A 38 -10.90 -3.37 -4.52
CA ILE A 38 -11.08 -2.01 -5.06
C ILE A 38 -12.28 -1.93 -6.01
N LEU A 39 -12.41 -2.91 -6.92
CA LEU A 39 -13.29 -2.84 -8.08
C LEU A 39 -14.65 -3.50 -7.89
N ALA A 40 -14.75 -4.56 -7.06
CA ALA A 40 -16.03 -5.22 -6.83
C ALA A 40 -17.02 -4.27 -6.14
N PRO A 41 -18.33 -4.33 -6.43
CA PRO A 41 -19.32 -3.40 -5.87
C PRO A 41 -19.28 -3.31 -4.35
N ASP A 42 -19.20 -4.46 -3.66
CA ASP A 42 -19.12 -4.58 -2.20
C ASP A 42 -17.69 -4.78 -1.68
N GLY A 43 -16.69 -4.66 -2.55
CA GLY A 43 -15.28 -4.92 -2.25
C GLY A 43 -15.00 -6.35 -1.73
N GLY A 44 -15.93 -7.30 -1.94
CA GLY A 44 -15.86 -8.65 -1.36
C GLY A 44 -16.25 -8.76 0.11
N ALA A 45 -16.73 -7.68 0.73
CA ALA A 45 -17.15 -7.72 2.13
C ALA A 45 -18.33 -8.69 2.34
N GLN A 46 -19.35 -8.64 1.48
CA GLN A 46 -20.52 -9.51 1.60
C GLN A 46 -20.37 -10.77 0.72
N SER A 47 -19.99 -10.62 -0.54
CA SER A 47 -19.91 -11.68 -1.54
C SER A 47 -18.80 -12.70 -1.29
N VAL A 48 -17.77 -12.35 -0.52
CA VAL A 48 -16.65 -13.25 -0.18
C VAL A 48 -16.52 -13.45 1.33
N ALA A 49 -16.51 -12.37 2.11
CA ALA A 49 -16.34 -12.45 3.55
C ALA A 49 -17.67 -12.66 4.31
N HIS A 50 -18.81 -12.70 3.61
CA HIS A 50 -20.14 -12.96 4.18
C HIS A 50 -20.53 -11.96 5.29
N ILE A 51 -19.98 -10.73 5.24
CA ILE A 51 -20.36 -9.64 6.14
C ILE A 51 -21.77 -9.19 5.75
N PRO A 52 -22.75 -9.21 6.68
CA PRO A 52 -24.14 -8.91 6.36
C PRO A 52 -24.39 -7.40 6.33
N LEU A 53 -23.89 -6.72 5.29
CA LEU A 53 -23.87 -5.26 5.19
C LEU A 53 -25.26 -4.62 5.33
N THR A 54 -26.32 -5.31 4.89
CA THR A 54 -27.70 -4.79 4.89
C THR A 54 -28.50 -5.12 6.15
N THR A 55 -28.01 -6.03 7.00
CA THR A 55 -28.74 -6.45 8.21
C THR A 55 -27.96 -6.18 9.50
N PHE A 56 -26.84 -5.47 9.42
CA PHE A 56 -26.13 -5.01 10.61
C PHE A 56 -26.98 -4.05 11.44
N SER A 57 -26.99 -4.27 12.75
CA SER A 57 -27.29 -3.18 13.68
C SER A 57 -26.18 -2.12 13.63
N PRO A 58 -26.45 -0.86 14.01
CA PRO A 58 -25.41 0.19 14.05
C PRO A 58 -24.18 -0.20 14.88
N VAL A 59 -24.36 -0.93 15.97
CA VAL A 59 -23.25 -1.42 16.82
C VAL A 59 -22.36 -2.40 16.05
N GLN A 60 -22.96 -3.36 15.34
CA GLN A 60 -22.20 -4.35 14.56
C GLN A 60 -21.49 -3.72 13.37
N ALA A 61 -22.14 -2.76 12.69
CA ALA A 61 -21.51 -1.99 11.62
C ALA A 61 -20.27 -1.24 12.14
N GLY A 62 -20.37 -0.60 13.30
CA GLY A 62 -19.24 0.06 13.95
C GLY A 62 -18.09 -0.90 14.28
N GLN A 63 -18.41 -2.08 14.82
CA GLN A 63 -17.40 -3.11 15.11
C GLN A 63 -16.70 -3.62 13.84
N ALA A 64 -17.44 -3.82 12.76
CA ALA A 64 -16.86 -4.23 11.47
C ALA A 64 -15.91 -3.16 10.91
N VAL A 65 -16.27 -1.88 11.00
CA VAL A 65 -15.39 -0.77 10.60
C VAL A 65 -14.13 -0.76 11.46
N ILE A 66 -14.24 -0.84 12.79
CA ILE A 66 -13.08 -0.89 13.70
C ILE A 66 -12.15 -2.06 13.34
N PHE A 67 -12.71 -3.24 13.09
CA PHE A 67 -11.95 -4.42 12.69
C PHE A 67 -11.19 -4.20 11.38
N VAL A 68 -11.84 -3.64 10.35
CA VAL A 68 -11.18 -3.33 9.06
C VAL A 68 -10.08 -2.29 9.25
N PHE A 69 -10.30 -1.27 10.08
CA PHE A 69 -9.26 -0.30 10.42
C PHE A 69 -8.08 -0.92 11.18
N ALA A 70 -8.31 -1.91 12.04
CA ALA A 70 -7.23 -2.66 12.69
C ALA A 70 -6.41 -3.46 11.68
N LEU A 71 -7.05 -4.13 10.71
CA LEU A 71 -6.36 -4.80 9.61
C LEU A 71 -5.58 -3.83 8.72
N TRP A 72 -6.14 -2.64 8.46
CA TRP A 72 -5.44 -1.58 7.75
C TRP A 72 -4.19 -1.12 8.51
N GLY A 73 -4.32 -0.86 9.82
CA GLY A 73 -3.20 -0.50 10.68
C GLY A 73 -2.11 -1.59 10.70
N LEU A 74 -2.49 -2.86 10.70
CA LEU A 74 -1.53 -3.97 10.58
C LEU A 74 -0.79 -3.93 9.24
N SER A 75 -1.48 -3.67 8.12
CA SER A 75 -0.82 -3.50 6.82
C SER A 75 0.16 -2.33 6.80
N GLN A 76 -0.20 -1.20 7.44
CA GLN A 76 0.69 -0.05 7.58
C GLN A 76 1.91 -0.38 8.44
N LEU A 77 1.74 -1.12 9.53
CA LEU A 77 2.83 -1.57 10.39
C LEU A 77 3.81 -2.47 9.62
N MET A 78 3.31 -3.41 8.82
CA MET A 78 4.15 -4.27 7.98
C MET A 78 4.93 -3.45 6.94
N MET A 79 4.29 -2.48 6.29
CA MET A 79 4.99 -1.58 5.37
C MET A 79 6.03 -0.70 6.11
N GLY A 80 5.72 -0.27 7.32
CA GLY A 80 6.66 0.43 8.21
C GLY A 80 7.92 -0.39 8.48
N PHE A 81 7.80 -1.71 8.69
CA PHE A 81 8.97 -2.58 8.81
C PHE A 81 9.78 -2.66 7.52
N VAL A 82 9.15 -2.68 6.34
CA VAL A 82 9.87 -2.58 5.06
C VAL A 82 10.66 -1.27 4.98
N TYR A 83 10.08 -0.16 5.41
CA TYR A 83 10.79 1.14 5.47
C TYR A 83 11.97 1.11 6.45
N VAL A 84 11.79 0.54 7.63
CA VAL A 84 12.88 0.36 8.63
C VAL A 84 14.02 -0.47 8.04
N VAL A 85 13.72 -1.58 7.37
CA VAL A 85 14.72 -2.44 6.73
C VAL A 85 15.45 -1.71 5.59
N ALA A 86 14.74 -0.93 4.77
CA ALA A 86 15.34 -0.10 3.74
C ALA A 86 16.28 0.95 4.35
N LEU A 87 15.86 1.64 5.40
CA LEU A 87 16.69 2.62 6.10
C LEU A 87 17.91 1.98 6.78
N ALA A 88 17.75 0.79 7.36
CA ALA A 88 18.83 0.12 8.08
C ALA A 88 19.89 -0.47 7.14
N ARG A 89 19.46 -1.16 6.07
CA ARG A 89 20.36 -2.01 5.27
C ARG A 89 20.28 -1.82 3.75
N TYR A 90 19.13 -1.42 3.23
CA TYR A 90 18.86 -1.38 1.78
C TYR A 90 18.42 0.00 1.30
N ARG A 91 19.19 1.05 1.63
CA ARG A 91 18.84 2.45 1.31
C ARG A 91 18.68 2.70 -0.19
N ALA A 92 19.28 1.86 -1.03
CA ALA A 92 19.10 1.86 -2.47
C ALA A 92 17.64 1.58 -2.92
N LEU A 93 16.77 1.02 -2.05
CA LEU A 93 15.34 0.84 -2.30
C LEU A 93 14.50 2.09 -2.09
N ILE A 94 15.02 3.12 -1.41
CA ILE A 94 14.24 4.33 -1.07
C ILE A 94 13.54 4.94 -2.30
N PRO A 95 14.17 5.06 -3.48
CA PRO A 95 13.51 5.64 -4.65
C PRO A 95 12.32 4.79 -5.13
N LEU A 96 12.45 3.45 -5.12
CA LEU A 96 11.35 2.55 -5.42
C LEU A 96 10.20 2.69 -4.42
N LEU A 97 10.53 2.75 -3.12
CA LEU A 97 9.53 2.91 -2.06
C LEU A 97 8.80 4.26 -2.15
N LEU A 98 9.48 5.33 -2.59
CA LEU A 98 8.86 6.63 -2.86
C LEU A 98 7.88 6.56 -4.06
N ILE A 99 8.18 5.77 -5.09
CA ILE A 99 7.23 5.52 -6.18
C ILE A 99 6.00 4.77 -5.67
N LEU A 100 6.19 3.71 -4.88
CA LEU A 100 5.07 2.96 -4.30
C LEU A 100 4.20 3.86 -3.41
N MET A 101 4.83 4.72 -2.60
CA MET A 101 4.14 5.72 -1.79
C MET A 101 3.32 6.68 -2.66
N PHE A 102 3.92 7.23 -3.73
CA PHE A 102 3.21 8.09 -4.68
C PHE A 102 1.97 7.39 -5.26
N LEU A 103 2.13 6.15 -5.72
CA LEU A 103 1.03 5.36 -6.30
C LEU A 103 -0.06 5.05 -5.26
N GLU A 104 0.31 4.73 -4.02
CA GLU A 104 -0.63 4.47 -2.93
C GLU A 104 -1.48 5.72 -2.64
N TYR A 105 -0.86 6.89 -2.47
CA TYR A 105 -1.58 8.12 -2.15
C TYR A 105 -2.42 8.63 -3.33
N CYS A 106 -1.94 8.49 -4.57
CA CYS A 106 -2.78 8.72 -5.76
C CYS A 106 -3.98 7.76 -5.78
N GLY A 107 -3.77 6.48 -5.48
CA GLY A 107 -4.83 5.48 -5.40
C GLY A 107 -5.87 5.83 -4.33
N ARG A 108 -5.43 6.23 -3.13
CA ARG A 108 -6.32 6.69 -2.04
C ARG A 108 -7.16 7.89 -2.47
N TYR A 109 -6.54 8.89 -3.09
CA TYR A 109 -7.23 10.06 -3.60
C TYR A 109 -8.32 9.69 -4.63
N LEU A 110 -7.97 8.83 -5.60
CA LEU A 110 -8.91 8.36 -6.62
C LEU A 110 -10.06 7.54 -6.02
N ILE A 111 -9.75 6.59 -5.13
CA ILE A 111 -10.77 5.78 -4.45
C ILE A 111 -11.71 6.66 -3.64
N GLY A 112 -11.20 7.66 -2.92
CA GLY A 112 -12.04 8.61 -2.17
C GLY A 112 -12.97 9.43 -3.05
N HIS A 113 -12.63 9.64 -4.33
CA HIS A 113 -13.51 10.28 -5.31
C HIS A 113 -14.59 9.32 -5.82
N PHE A 114 -14.24 8.07 -6.12
CA PHE A 114 -15.18 7.06 -6.64
C PHE A 114 -16.07 6.45 -5.57
N ARG A 115 -15.63 6.44 -4.30
CA ARG A 115 -16.33 5.87 -3.15
C ARG A 115 -16.33 6.89 -2.00
N PRO A 116 -17.09 7.99 -2.13
CA PRO A 116 -17.16 9.00 -1.09
C PRO A 116 -17.79 8.42 0.18
N LEU A 117 -17.30 8.89 1.33
CA LEU A 117 -17.86 8.57 2.65
C LEU A 117 -18.45 9.83 3.25
N ASP A 118 -19.60 9.67 3.92
CA ASP A 118 -20.17 10.72 4.75
C ASP A 118 -19.41 10.78 6.07
N LEU A 119 -18.63 11.85 6.25
CA LEU A 119 -17.74 12.02 7.39
C LEU A 119 -18.20 13.21 8.23
N THR A 120 -18.07 13.08 9.55
CA THR A 120 -18.36 14.16 10.50
C THR A 120 -17.31 15.28 10.50
N GLY A 121 -16.19 15.08 9.79
CA GLY A 121 -15.11 16.05 9.62
C GLY A 121 -14.06 15.55 8.65
N THR A 122 -13.09 16.41 8.31
CA THR A 122 -11.98 16.05 7.41
C THR A 122 -10.97 15.17 8.15
N PRO A 123 -10.78 13.90 7.73
CA PRO A 123 -9.84 13.03 8.40
C PRO A 123 -8.39 13.46 8.07
N PRO A 124 -7.43 13.28 9.00
CA PRO A 124 -6.03 13.58 8.75
C PRO A 124 -5.48 12.86 7.50
N GLY A 125 -5.96 11.64 7.22
CA GLY A 125 -5.58 10.88 6.02
C GLY A 125 -5.89 11.62 4.72
N LYS A 126 -7.03 12.32 4.62
CA LYS A 126 -7.39 13.08 3.42
C LYS A 126 -6.44 14.27 3.21
N ILE A 127 -6.03 14.93 4.30
CA ILE A 127 -5.00 15.98 4.24
C ILE A 127 -3.68 15.36 3.79
N LEU A 128 -3.32 14.22 4.35
CA LEU A 128 -2.09 13.51 4.06
C LEU A 128 -2.01 13.08 2.59
N ASP A 129 -3.11 12.65 1.98
CA ASP A 129 -3.18 12.34 0.54
C ASP A 129 -2.71 13.52 -0.32
N HIS A 130 -3.17 14.74 -0.02
CA HIS A 130 -2.77 15.94 -0.75
C HIS A 130 -1.31 16.34 -0.54
N VAL A 131 -0.74 16.04 0.64
CA VAL A 131 0.65 16.42 0.98
C VAL A 131 1.64 15.38 0.47
N MET A 132 1.34 14.08 0.58
CA MET A 132 2.27 13.00 0.28
C MET A 132 2.48 12.80 -1.21
N ILE A 133 1.48 13.10 -2.06
CA ILE A 133 1.61 13.06 -3.51
C ILE A 133 2.75 13.98 -4.00
N PRO A 134 2.73 15.31 -3.74
CA PRO A 134 3.83 16.19 -4.17
C PRO A 134 5.12 15.90 -3.40
N LEU A 135 5.06 15.58 -2.10
CA LEU A 135 6.26 15.29 -1.30
C LEU A 135 7.03 14.10 -1.85
N SER A 136 6.35 12.99 -2.16
CA SER A 136 7.00 11.78 -2.71
C SER A 136 7.67 12.05 -4.05
N LEU A 137 7.06 12.87 -4.93
CA LEU A 137 7.69 13.32 -6.18
C LEU A 137 8.93 14.18 -5.96
N VAL A 138 8.88 15.13 -5.02
CA VAL A 138 10.02 15.98 -4.68
C VAL A 138 11.17 15.13 -4.12
N LEU A 139 10.89 14.24 -3.17
CA LEU A 139 11.90 13.34 -2.60
C LEU A 139 12.49 12.39 -3.66
N LEU A 140 11.65 11.89 -4.58
CA LEU A 140 12.11 11.05 -5.68
C LEU A 140 13.03 11.83 -6.63
N TYR A 141 12.69 13.07 -6.95
CA TYR A 141 13.54 13.96 -7.75
C TYR A 141 14.92 14.18 -7.11
N PHE A 142 14.98 14.37 -5.79
CA PHE A 142 16.24 14.52 -5.05
C PHE A 142 17.00 13.21 -4.84
N SER A 143 16.37 12.06 -5.05
CA SER A 143 17.03 10.76 -4.97
C SER A 143 17.95 10.45 -6.17
N ARG A 144 17.97 11.31 -7.19
CA ARG A 144 18.84 11.16 -8.37
C ARG A 144 20.32 11.26 -7.99
N PRO A 145 21.21 10.48 -8.61
CA PRO A 145 22.66 10.52 -8.33
C PRO A 145 23.30 11.90 -8.49
N ALA A 146 22.70 12.79 -9.31
CA ALA A 146 23.14 14.17 -9.49
C ALA A 146 23.18 14.99 -8.17
N PHE A 147 22.47 14.56 -7.14
CA PHE A 147 22.45 15.20 -5.82
C PHE A 147 23.23 14.42 -4.74
N GLY A 148 23.82 13.27 -5.09
CA GLY A 148 24.70 12.52 -4.20
C GLY A 148 26.03 13.24 -4.02
N ARG A 149 26.49 13.43 -2.77
CA ARG A 149 27.87 13.85 -2.52
C ARG A 149 28.80 12.70 -2.95
N ARG A 150 29.79 13.01 -3.78
CA ARG A 150 30.88 12.09 -4.12
C ARG A 150 31.68 11.71 -2.88
#